data_AF-A0A643JV09-F1
#
_entry.id   AF-A0A643JV09-F1
#
_cell.length_a   1.000
_cell.length_b   1.000
_cell.length_c   1.000
_cell.angle_alpha   90.00
_cell.angle_beta   90.00
_cell.angle_gamma   90.00
#
_symmetry.space_group_name_H-M   'P 1'
#
loop_
_entity.id
_entity.type
_entity.pdbx_description
1 polymer ?
#
loop_
_entity_poly.entity_id
_entity_poly.type
_entity_poly.pdbx_seq_one_letter_code
_entity_poly.pdbx_strand_id
1 'polypeptide(L)'
;MNFKELLADNDAVSPVIGVILMVAITVILAAVIGTFVLGLGDQVGNTVPQASFSFDLTDNDQSATDNPDSLSITHESGTEINPEQLTFAVSGATADDADESASATLAIDGVSGATSWNDLSPNDVSAGSTVTLDGNDFQYDLDGDGSFAATGANNDNSGVDSDAEALNLSGATVRLVWADGSGESSATLQKWSAPDA
;
A
#
# COMPACT_ATOMS: atom_id res chain seq x y z
N MET A 1 11.65 -72.53 -35.52
CA MET A 1 11.50 -71.71 -34.30
C MET A 1 10.15 -71.03 -34.37
N ASN A 2 9.27 -71.28 -33.39
CA ASN A 2 7.88 -70.83 -33.40
C ASN A 2 7.81 -69.44 -32.73
N PHE A 3 7.70 -68.37 -33.53
CA PHE A 3 7.69 -66.99 -33.04
C PHE A 3 6.39 -66.56 -32.33
N LYS A 4 5.42 -67.48 -32.18
CA LYS A 4 4.10 -67.19 -31.59
C LYS A 4 4.04 -67.37 -30.07
N GLU A 5 5.03 -68.02 -29.45
CA GLU A 5 5.11 -68.17 -27.99
C GLU A 5 5.72 -66.95 -27.29
N LEU A 6 6.51 -66.12 -27.98
CA LEU A 6 7.13 -64.92 -27.41
C LEU A 6 6.20 -63.70 -27.29
N LEU A 7 4.99 -63.76 -27.87
CA LEU A 7 3.97 -62.70 -27.80
C LEU A 7 2.77 -63.10 -26.93
N ALA A 8 2.76 -64.35 -26.42
CA ALA A 8 1.71 -64.88 -25.56
C ALA A 8 2.06 -64.81 -24.06
N ASP A 9 3.22 -64.25 -23.71
CA ASP A 9 3.62 -63.91 -22.34
C ASP A 9 2.97 -62.59 -21.89
N ASN A 10 1.65 -62.48 -22.09
CA ASN A 10 0.85 -61.56 -21.29
C ASN A 10 0.63 -62.23 -19.93
N ASP A 11 1.72 -62.38 -19.17
CA ASP A 11 1.67 -62.69 -17.76
C ASP A 11 0.95 -61.52 -17.12
N ALA A 12 -0.37 -61.70 -16.98
CA ALA A 12 -1.30 -60.73 -16.50
C ALA A 12 -0.75 -60.20 -15.18
N VAL A 13 -0.45 -58.90 -15.17
CA VAL A 13 0.05 -58.16 -14.01
C VAL A 13 -0.56 -58.74 -12.74
N SER A 14 0.28 -59.27 -11.85
CA SER A 14 -0.25 -60.04 -10.71
C SER A 14 -1.29 -59.21 -9.95
N PRO A 15 -2.38 -59.82 -9.45
CA PRO A 15 -3.45 -59.09 -8.76
C PRO A 15 -2.94 -58.15 -7.67
N VAL A 16 -1.84 -58.51 -7.02
CA VAL A 16 -1.19 -57.72 -5.97
C VAL A 16 -0.44 -56.51 -6.53
N ILE A 17 0.29 -56.68 -7.64
CA ILE A 17 1.04 -55.59 -8.28
C ILE A 17 0.08 -54.56 -8.89
N GLY A 18 -1.04 -55.01 -9.47
CA GLY A 18 -2.07 -54.10 -9.98
C GLY A 18 -2.69 -53.22 -8.88
N VAL A 19 -2.97 -53.81 -7.72
CA VAL A 19 -3.53 -53.06 -6.57
C VAL A 19 -2.52 -52.04 -6.02
N ILE A 20 -1.25 -52.44 -5.87
CA ILE A 20 -0.22 -51.52 -5.37
C ILE A 20 -0.04 -50.34 -6.32
N LEU A 21 0.01 -50.58 -7.64
CA LEU A 21 0.15 -49.52 -8.64
C LEU A 21 -1.07 -48.59 -8.66
N MET A 22 -2.27 -49.14 -8.56
CA MET A 22 -3.50 -48.34 -8.53
C MET A 22 -3.54 -47.42 -7.31
N VAL A 23 -3.24 -47.96 -6.12
CA VAL A 23 -3.24 -47.17 -4.88
C VAL A 23 -2.11 -46.14 -4.88
N ALA A 24 -0.93 -46.48 -5.39
CA ALA A 24 0.20 -45.54 -5.44
C ALA A 24 -0.14 -44.29 -6.24
N ILE A 25 -0.72 -44.44 -7.44
CA ILE A 25 -1.07 -43.31 -8.30
C ILE A 25 -2.18 -42.47 -7.68
N THR A 26 -3.21 -43.08 -7.10
CA THR A 26 -4.30 -42.31 -6.47
C THR A 26 -3.83 -41.53 -5.26
N VAL A 27 -2.91 -42.08 -4.45
CA VAL A 27 -2.30 -41.37 -3.31
C VAL A 27 -1.48 -40.18 -3.79
N ILE A 28 -0.67 -40.34 -4.85
CA ILE A 28 0.10 -39.22 -5.42
C ILE A 28 -0.84 -38.15 -5.97
N LEU A 29 -1.84 -38.53 -6.78
CA LEU A 29 -2.78 -37.56 -7.35
C LEU A 29 -3.58 -36.84 -6.27
N ALA A 30 -4.03 -37.55 -5.24
CA ALA A 30 -4.74 -36.95 -4.11
C ALA A 30 -3.85 -35.98 -3.33
N ALA A 31 -2.58 -36.34 -3.07
CA ALA A 31 -1.63 -35.47 -2.39
C ALA A 31 -1.34 -34.21 -3.21
N VAL A 32 -1.08 -34.37 -4.52
CA VAL A 32 -0.80 -33.26 -5.43
C VAL A 32 -1.99 -32.30 -5.51
N ILE A 33 -3.18 -32.81 -5.80
CA ILE A 33 -4.40 -31.97 -5.87
C ILE A 33 -4.71 -31.35 -4.50
N GLY A 34 -4.50 -32.09 -3.40
CA GLY A 34 -4.65 -31.57 -2.05
C GLY A 34 -3.76 -30.35 -1.78
N THR A 35 -2.48 -30.41 -2.19
CA THR A 35 -1.58 -29.25 -2.08
C THR A 35 -1.94 -28.11 -3.03
N PHE A 36 -2.46 -28.40 -4.23
CA PHE A 36 -2.94 -27.36 -5.15
C PHE A 36 -4.19 -26.65 -4.64
N VAL A 37 -5.18 -27.39 -4.12
CA VAL A 37 -6.43 -26.82 -3.59
C VAL A 37 -6.15 -26.03 -2.30
N LEU A 38 -5.29 -26.55 -1.42
CA LEU A 38 -4.89 -25.84 -0.21
C LEU A 38 -4.05 -24.59 -0.51
N GLY A 39 -3.17 -24.66 -1.51
CA GLY A 39 -2.39 -23.51 -1.99
C GLY A 39 -3.25 -22.44 -2.69
N LEU A 40 -4.38 -22.82 -3.28
CA LEU A 40 -5.36 -21.87 -3.82
C LEU A 40 -6.19 -21.22 -2.70
N GLY A 41 -6.49 -21.93 -1.61
CA GLY A 41 -7.21 -21.40 -0.45
C GLY A 41 -6.54 -20.19 0.19
N ASP A 42 -5.20 -20.19 0.23
CA ASP A 42 -4.37 -19.07 0.72
C ASP A 42 -4.46 -17.84 -0.21
N GLN A 43 -4.78 -18.05 -1.49
CA GLN A 43 -4.87 -16.98 -2.49
C GLN A 43 -6.28 -16.35 -2.56
N VAL A 44 -7.32 -17.02 -2.06
CA VAL A 44 -8.71 -16.50 -2.09
C VAL A 44 -9.00 -15.57 -0.90
N GLY A 45 -8.19 -15.59 0.16
CA GLY A 45 -8.33 -14.69 1.32
C GLY A 45 -7.65 -13.33 1.15
N ASN A 46 -6.64 -13.24 0.28
CA ASN A 46 -5.70 -12.10 0.23
C ASN A 46 -5.74 -11.37 -1.12
N THR A 47 -6.91 -11.26 -1.75
CA THR A 47 -7.03 -10.57 -3.04
C THR A 47 -6.95 -9.05 -2.84
N VAL A 48 -5.74 -8.52 -2.99
CA VAL A 48 -5.49 -7.07 -3.03
C VAL A 48 -6.37 -6.43 -4.12
N PRO A 49 -7.14 -5.36 -3.81
CA PRO A 49 -8.00 -4.70 -4.77
C PRO A 49 -7.19 -4.18 -5.96
N GLN A 50 -7.80 -4.23 -7.14
CA GLN A 50 -7.19 -3.71 -8.36
C GLN A 50 -7.83 -2.36 -8.67
N ALA A 51 -7.14 -1.29 -8.26
CA ALA A 51 -7.54 0.10 -8.46
C ALA A 51 -6.36 0.92 -9.01
N SER A 52 -6.68 1.91 -9.83
CA SER A 52 -5.73 2.86 -10.39
C SER A 52 -6.01 4.24 -9.81
N PHE A 53 -4.95 4.92 -9.39
CA PHE A 53 -5.03 6.27 -8.86
C PHE A 53 -4.27 7.25 -9.77
N SER A 54 -4.63 8.51 -9.74
CA SER A 54 -3.85 9.60 -10.31
C SER A 54 -3.38 10.51 -9.18
N PHE A 55 -2.22 11.12 -9.39
CA PHE A 55 -1.58 12.02 -8.45
C PHE A 55 -1.31 13.33 -9.18
N ASP A 56 -1.83 14.43 -8.64
CA ASP A 56 -1.67 15.77 -9.19
C ASP A 56 -1.03 16.65 -8.11
N LEU A 57 0.22 17.04 -8.34
CA LEU A 57 0.99 17.92 -7.46
C LEU A 57 0.73 19.36 -7.88
N THR A 58 0.19 20.14 -6.95
CA THR A 58 0.27 21.60 -7.02
C THR A 58 1.52 22.03 -6.28
N ASP A 59 2.60 22.16 -7.06
CA ASP A 59 3.89 22.70 -6.63
C ASP A 59 3.77 24.22 -6.53
N ASN A 60 3.84 24.71 -5.30
CA ASN A 60 3.77 26.12 -5.02
C ASN A 60 5.18 26.61 -4.68
N ASP A 61 5.80 27.28 -5.64
CA ASP A 61 7.13 27.91 -5.55
C ASP A 61 7.38 28.49 -4.15
N GLN A 62 8.27 27.84 -3.40
CA GLN A 62 8.60 28.08 -1.99
C GLN A 62 9.22 29.46 -1.73
N SER A 63 9.32 30.33 -2.73
CA SER A 63 9.79 31.70 -2.56
C SER A 63 8.89 32.57 -1.65
N ALA A 64 7.74 32.05 -1.19
CA ALA A 64 6.89 32.69 -0.19
C ALA A 64 6.30 31.65 0.79
N THR A 65 6.48 31.92 2.08
CA THR A 65 6.03 31.20 3.28
C THR A 65 4.52 30.93 3.38
N ASP A 66 3.72 31.48 2.45
CA ASP A 66 2.25 31.40 2.47
C ASP A 66 1.66 30.42 1.45
N ASN A 67 2.48 29.70 0.67
CA ASN A 67 1.98 28.78 -0.36
C ASN A 67 2.54 27.35 -0.18
N PRO A 68 1.97 26.53 0.72
CA PRO A 68 2.35 25.13 0.86
C PRO A 68 2.00 24.31 -0.39
N ASP A 69 2.81 23.30 -0.69
CA ASP A 69 2.49 22.28 -1.69
C ASP A 69 1.20 21.54 -1.33
N SER A 70 0.52 21.02 -2.35
CA SER A 70 -0.58 20.08 -2.14
C SER A 70 -0.60 18.97 -3.16
N LEU A 71 -1.01 17.78 -2.73
CA LEU A 71 -1.06 16.58 -3.56
C LEU A 71 -2.50 16.06 -3.60
N SER A 72 -3.13 16.16 -4.77
CA SER A 72 -4.45 15.60 -5.01
C SER A 72 -4.34 14.16 -5.52
N ILE A 73 -5.05 13.25 -4.88
CA ILE A 73 -5.04 11.82 -5.15
C ILE A 73 -6.45 11.44 -5.58
N THR A 74 -6.61 11.00 -6.82
CA THR A 74 -7.92 10.65 -7.39
C THR A 74 -7.99 9.17 -7.74
N HIS A 75 -9.06 8.49 -7.34
CA HIS A 75 -9.33 7.13 -7.79
C HIS A 75 -9.90 7.15 -9.22
N GLU A 76 -9.13 6.71 -10.20
CA GLU A 76 -9.49 6.80 -11.61
C GLU A 76 -10.43 5.66 -12.03
N SER A 77 -10.11 4.43 -11.63
CA SER A 77 -10.82 3.22 -12.05
C SER A 77 -10.47 2.02 -11.19
N GLY A 78 -11.30 0.98 -11.26
CA GLY A 78 -11.07 -0.29 -10.59
C GLY A 78 -12.15 -0.66 -9.59
N THR A 79 -11.81 -1.55 -8.67
CA THR A 79 -12.70 -1.98 -7.59
C THR A 79 -12.87 -0.88 -6.56
N GLU A 80 -14.10 -0.72 -6.06
CA GLU A 80 -14.38 0.11 -4.90
C GLU A 80 -13.64 -0.42 -3.65
N ILE A 81 -13.10 0.49 -2.84
CA ILE A 81 -12.30 0.17 -1.65
C ILE A 81 -12.90 0.90 -0.45
N ASN A 82 -13.01 0.21 0.69
CA ASN A 82 -13.41 0.85 1.94
C ASN A 82 -12.30 1.84 2.38
N PRO A 83 -12.64 3.10 2.72
CA PRO A 83 -11.65 4.13 3.01
C PRO A 83 -10.81 3.86 4.28
N GLU A 84 -11.27 3.03 5.21
CA GLU A 84 -10.50 2.61 6.40
C GLU A 84 -9.36 1.64 6.05
N GLN A 85 -9.48 0.92 4.92
CA GLN A 85 -8.49 -0.06 4.47
C GLN A 85 -7.34 0.58 3.68
N LEU A 86 -7.39 1.88 3.46
CA LEU A 86 -6.50 2.59 2.57
C LEU A 86 -5.76 3.67 3.35
N THR A 87 -4.45 3.50 3.50
CA THR A 87 -3.60 4.38 4.28
C THR A 87 -2.56 5.08 3.42
N PHE A 88 -2.22 6.30 3.78
CA PHE A 88 -1.17 7.07 3.14
C PHE A 88 0.13 6.92 3.92
N ALA A 89 1.17 6.47 3.24
CA ALA A 89 2.52 6.44 3.79
C ALA A 89 3.37 7.46 3.04
N VAL A 90 3.65 8.58 3.71
CA VAL A 90 4.49 9.67 3.19
C VAL A 90 5.88 9.60 3.81
N SER A 91 6.90 9.88 3.01
CA SER A 91 8.28 9.98 3.48
C SER A 91 9.04 11.03 2.69
N GLY A 92 9.91 11.80 3.36
CA GLY A 92 10.74 12.81 2.71
C GLY A 92 10.03 14.14 2.42
N ALA A 93 8.84 14.37 3.00
CA ALA A 93 8.24 15.69 3.01
C ALA A 93 8.99 16.59 4.02
N THR A 94 9.16 17.85 3.67
CA THR A 94 9.75 18.86 4.55
C THR A 94 8.79 20.01 4.76
N ALA A 95 9.08 20.85 5.74
CA ALA A 95 8.46 22.14 5.92
C ALA A 95 9.58 23.17 5.78
N ASP A 96 9.45 24.04 4.79
CA ASP A 96 10.47 25.02 4.46
C ASP A 96 10.00 26.42 4.88
N ASP A 97 10.93 27.17 5.44
CA ASP A 97 10.89 28.61 5.61
C ASP A 97 12.06 29.27 4.83
N ALA A 98 12.10 30.60 4.77
CA ALA A 98 13.18 31.39 4.21
C ALA A 98 14.57 31.01 4.75
N ASP A 99 14.69 30.63 6.02
CA ASP A 99 15.98 30.40 6.67
C ASP A 99 16.23 28.95 7.12
N GLU A 100 15.21 28.09 7.17
CA GLU A 100 15.31 26.71 7.68
C GLU A 100 14.41 25.68 6.93
N SER A 101 14.80 24.40 7.00
CA SER A 101 13.98 23.26 6.55
C SER A 101 13.85 22.24 7.68
N ALA A 102 12.62 21.89 8.03
CA ALA A 102 12.27 20.89 9.03
C ALA A 102 11.64 19.65 8.37
N SER A 103 11.58 18.53 9.11
CA SER A 103 10.87 17.33 8.63
C SER A 103 9.35 17.51 8.78
N ALA A 104 8.59 17.18 7.74
CA ALA A 104 7.13 17.15 7.78
C ALA A 104 6.63 15.70 7.86
N THR A 105 5.74 15.43 8.83
CA THR A 105 5.13 14.11 9.03
C THR A 105 3.64 14.18 8.79
N LEU A 106 3.11 13.32 7.93
CA LEU A 106 1.65 13.22 7.73
C LEU A 106 0.99 12.73 9.02
N ALA A 107 0.21 13.58 9.67
CA ALA A 107 -0.47 13.28 10.92
C ALA A 107 -1.57 14.32 11.18
N ILE A 108 -2.83 13.92 10.99
CA ILE A 108 -3.98 14.81 11.16
C ILE A 108 -4.34 14.92 12.65
N ASP A 109 -4.71 16.12 13.12
CA ASP A 109 -5.13 16.31 14.53
C ASP A 109 -6.33 15.42 14.89
N GLY A 110 -6.26 14.80 16.07
CA GLY A 110 -7.26 13.84 16.55
C GLY A 110 -7.21 12.46 15.89
N VAL A 111 -6.37 12.23 14.88
CA VAL A 111 -6.16 10.91 14.28
C VAL A 111 -4.99 10.21 14.97
N SER A 112 -5.22 8.97 15.41
CA SER A 112 -4.20 8.15 16.04
C SER A 112 -3.73 7.06 15.08
N GLY A 113 -2.44 7.05 14.76
CA GLY A 113 -1.84 6.06 13.86
C GLY A 113 -1.64 6.59 12.45
N ALA A 114 -1.67 5.70 11.46
CA ALA A 114 -1.49 6.08 10.06
C ALA A 114 -2.76 6.77 9.53
N THR A 115 -2.59 7.90 8.84
CA THR A 115 -3.68 8.59 8.16
C THR A 115 -4.28 7.69 7.07
N SER A 116 -5.58 7.48 7.17
CA SER A 116 -6.39 6.71 6.22
C SER A 116 -7.15 7.64 5.27
N TRP A 117 -7.69 7.07 4.18
CA TRP A 117 -8.60 7.79 3.29
C TRP A 117 -9.83 8.29 4.04
N ASN A 118 -10.31 7.53 5.03
CA ASN A 118 -11.50 7.87 5.83
C ASN A 118 -11.29 9.15 6.67
N ASP A 119 -10.05 9.46 7.05
CA ASP A 119 -9.72 10.66 7.82
C ASP A 119 -9.84 11.94 6.98
N LEU A 120 -9.70 11.83 5.65
CA LEU A 120 -9.83 12.94 4.70
C LEU A 120 -11.21 12.99 4.05
N SER A 121 -11.78 11.82 3.72
CA SER A 121 -13.08 11.69 3.07
C SER A 121 -13.73 10.36 3.50
N PRO A 122 -14.81 10.39 4.29
CA PRO A 122 -15.40 9.19 4.89
C PRO A 122 -16.24 8.34 3.93
N ASN A 123 -16.32 8.72 2.65
CA ASN A 123 -17.10 7.99 1.66
C ASN A 123 -16.27 6.87 1.02
N ASP A 124 -16.96 5.86 0.49
CA ASP A 124 -16.31 4.77 -0.25
C ASP A 124 -15.41 5.30 -1.39
N VAL A 125 -14.25 4.66 -1.56
CA VAL A 125 -13.27 5.04 -2.57
C VAL A 125 -13.68 4.41 -3.88
N SER A 126 -14.31 5.20 -4.74
CA SER A 126 -14.82 4.78 -6.05
C SER A 126 -14.32 5.72 -7.16
N ALA A 127 -14.58 5.38 -8.43
CA ALA A 127 -14.10 6.17 -9.56
C ALA A 127 -14.58 7.64 -9.48
N GLY A 128 -13.63 8.57 -9.47
CA GLY A 128 -13.85 10.00 -9.28
C GLY A 128 -13.73 10.50 -7.84
N SER A 129 -13.55 9.63 -6.85
CA SER A 129 -13.25 10.06 -5.48
C SER A 129 -11.86 10.69 -5.42
N THR A 130 -11.77 11.89 -4.85
CA THR A 130 -10.50 12.62 -4.68
C THR A 130 -10.32 13.01 -3.22
N VAL A 131 -9.08 12.93 -2.74
CA VAL A 131 -8.62 13.57 -1.51
C VAL A 131 -7.41 14.42 -1.83
N THR A 132 -7.15 15.41 -0.98
CA THR A 132 -5.97 16.27 -1.09
C THR A 132 -5.18 16.13 0.20
N LEU A 133 -3.87 15.95 0.07
CA LEU A 133 -2.92 16.11 1.15
C LEU A 133 -2.36 17.53 1.04
N ASP A 134 -2.61 18.36 2.03
CA ASP A 134 -2.11 19.74 2.09
C ASP A 134 -1.40 20.03 3.42
N GLY A 135 -0.88 21.25 3.58
CA GLY A 135 -0.14 21.64 4.78
C GLY A 135 -0.90 21.52 6.11
N ASN A 136 -2.22 21.37 6.12
CA ASN A 136 -2.99 21.15 7.34
C ASN A 136 -3.01 19.66 7.76
N ASP A 137 -2.67 18.74 6.86
CA ASP A 137 -2.64 17.31 7.13
C ASP A 137 -1.30 16.84 7.72
N PHE A 138 -0.30 17.73 7.72
CA PHE A 138 1.04 17.46 8.21
C PHE A 138 1.29 18.16 9.55
N GLN A 139 2.12 17.51 10.36
CA GLN A 139 2.74 18.11 11.53
C GLN A 139 4.22 18.34 11.28
N TYR A 140 4.73 19.41 11.86
CA TYR A 140 6.08 19.91 11.67
C TYR A 140 6.84 19.84 13.01
N ASP A 141 8.09 19.39 12.95
CA ASP A 141 9.04 19.36 14.08
C ASP A 141 10.01 20.53 13.92
N LEU A 142 9.58 21.73 14.36
CA LEU A 142 10.26 22.99 14.05
C LEU A 142 11.49 23.25 14.92
N ASP A 143 11.56 22.66 16.10
CA ASP A 143 12.68 22.80 17.04
C ASP A 143 13.62 21.56 17.05
N GLY A 144 13.30 20.55 16.24
CA GLY A 144 14.10 19.33 16.08
C GLY A 144 14.19 18.48 17.36
N ASP A 145 13.29 18.71 18.31
CA ASP A 145 13.25 18.01 19.59
C ASP A 145 12.35 16.74 19.53
N GLY A 146 11.67 16.53 18.40
CA GLY A 146 10.76 15.43 18.16
C GLY A 146 9.36 15.65 18.71
N SER A 147 9.04 16.86 19.18
CA SER A 147 7.70 17.32 19.54
C SER A 147 7.04 17.93 18.32
N PHE A 148 5.88 17.42 17.98
CA PHE A 148 5.09 17.93 16.87
C PHE A 148 4.09 18.98 17.36
N ALA A 149 4.02 20.11 16.68
CA ALA A 149 2.96 21.08 16.91
C ALA A 149 1.61 20.54 16.40
N ALA A 150 0.51 20.90 17.06
CA ALA A 150 -0.83 20.64 16.49
C ALA A 150 -0.95 21.35 15.12
N THR A 151 -1.71 20.75 14.19
CA THR A 151 -1.87 21.18 12.79
C THR A 151 -1.93 22.71 12.63
N GLY A 152 -0.99 23.29 11.87
CA GLY A 152 -0.96 24.71 11.53
C GLY A 152 -0.60 25.67 12.68
N ALA A 153 -0.13 25.16 13.82
CA ALA A 153 0.49 25.99 14.86
C ALA A 153 2.01 25.87 14.75
N ASN A 154 2.73 26.99 14.84
CA ASN A 154 4.16 26.96 15.11
C ASN A 154 4.37 26.48 16.57
N ASN A 155 5.07 25.38 16.81
CA ASN A 155 5.64 25.14 18.14
C ASN A 155 6.96 25.89 18.33
N ASP A 156 7.31 26.84 17.45
CA ASP A 156 8.53 27.63 17.61
C ASP A 156 8.50 28.39 18.94
N ASN A 157 9.09 27.75 19.94
CA ASN A 157 9.33 28.29 21.25
C ASN A 157 10.80 28.72 21.37
N SER A 158 11.57 28.71 20.28
CA SER A 158 12.91 29.27 20.18
C SER A 158 12.87 30.80 20.23
N GLY A 159 11.74 31.41 19.81
CA GLY A 159 11.56 32.85 19.77
C GLY A 159 12.50 33.56 18.81
N VAL A 160 13.07 32.81 17.86
CA VAL A 160 14.00 33.29 16.83
C VAL A 160 13.28 33.46 15.50
N ASP A 161 12.19 32.73 15.26
CA ASP A 161 11.46 32.77 14.01
C ASP A 161 9.95 33.01 14.24
N SER A 162 9.33 33.74 13.32
CA SER A 162 7.89 34.02 13.35
C SER A 162 7.26 33.86 11.96
N ASP A 163 8.05 33.42 11.00
CA ASP A 163 7.60 33.19 9.64
C ASP A 163 6.84 31.85 9.58
N ALA A 164 5.92 31.72 8.63
CA ALA A 164 5.05 30.55 8.52
C ALA A 164 5.74 29.48 7.68
N GLU A 165 5.80 28.24 8.17
CA GLU A 165 6.42 27.16 7.41
C GLU A 165 5.45 26.62 6.35
N ALA A 166 5.97 26.39 5.14
CA ALA A 166 5.21 25.87 4.02
C ALA A 166 5.58 24.41 3.76
N LEU A 167 4.58 23.53 3.65
CA LEU A 167 4.79 22.13 3.24
C LEU A 167 5.52 22.10 1.89
N ASN A 168 6.62 21.35 1.84
CA ASN A 168 7.39 21.05 0.65
C ASN A 168 7.34 19.54 0.39
N LEU A 169 6.86 19.16 -0.79
CA LEU A 169 6.79 17.77 -1.23
C LEU A 169 7.89 17.41 -2.24
N SER A 170 8.80 18.33 -2.57
CA SER A 170 10.00 18.05 -3.36
C SER A 170 10.81 16.90 -2.75
N GLY A 171 11.16 15.90 -3.57
CA GLY A 171 11.82 14.69 -3.10
C GLY A 171 10.96 13.76 -2.22
N ALA A 172 9.72 14.14 -1.89
CA ALA A 172 8.83 13.31 -1.10
C ALA A 172 8.32 12.11 -1.91
N THR A 173 7.95 11.07 -1.18
CA THR A 173 7.32 9.87 -1.73
C THR A 173 6.03 9.62 -0.98
N VAL A 174 4.92 9.51 -1.72
CA VAL A 174 3.62 9.12 -1.19
C VAL A 174 3.26 7.74 -1.71
N ARG A 175 2.97 6.81 -0.79
CA ARG A 175 2.48 5.48 -1.11
C ARG A 175 1.06 5.33 -0.61
N LEU A 176 0.23 4.76 -1.45
CA LEU A 176 -1.10 4.32 -1.10
C LEU A 176 -1.05 2.84 -0.72
N VAL A 177 -1.28 2.54 0.55
CA VAL A 177 -1.13 1.19 1.11
C VAL A 177 -2.50 0.68 1.49
N TRP A 178 -2.91 -0.43 0.87
CA TRP A 178 -4.08 -1.17 1.26
C TRP A 178 -3.72 -2.20 2.32
N ALA A 179 -4.60 -2.37 3.31
CA ALA A 179 -4.56 -3.46 4.26
C ALA A 179 -5.92 -4.17 4.33
N ASP A 180 -5.91 -5.48 4.53
CA ASP A 180 -7.14 -6.21 4.81
C ASP A 180 -7.74 -5.78 6.17
N GLY A 181 -9.01 -6.11 6.41
CA GLY A 181 -9.69 -5.72 7.65
C GLY A 181 -9.12 -6.36 8.92
N SER A 182 -8.24 -7.37 8.80
CA SER A 182 -7.52 -7.98 9.93
C SER A 182 -6.11 -7.42 10.12
N GLY A 183 -5.58 -6.64 9.17
CA GLY A 183 -4.20 -6.14 9.14
C GLY A 183 -3.15 -7.23 8.87
N GLU A 184 -3.56 -8.43 8.46
CA GLU A 184 -2.67 -9.58 8.22
C GLU A 184 -2.03 -9.51 6.84
N SER A 185 -2.72 -8.89 5.88
CA SER A 185 -2.23 -8.67 4.52
C SER A 185 -2.21 -7.19 4.20
N SER A 186 -1.12 -6.72 3.63
CA SER A 186 -1.03 -5.36 3.08
C SER A 186 -0.28 -5.34 1.77
N ALA A 187 -0.60 -4.35 0.94
CA ALA A 187 0.05 -4.13 -0.35
C ALA A 187 0.04 -2.64 -0.70
N THR A 188 1.14 -2.17 -1.30
CA THR A 188 1.15 -0.84 -1.91
C THR A 188 0.40 -0.91 -3.24
N LEU A 189 -0.72 -0.20 -3.35
CA LEU A 189 -1.51 -0.12 -4.58
C LEU A 189 -0.82 0.80 -5.59
N GLN A 190 -0.37 1.96 -5.12
CA GLN A 190 0.34 2.92 -5.97
C GLN A 190 1.38 3.70 -5.18
N LYS A 191 2.42 4.13 -5.89
CA LYS A 191 3.48 4.98 -5.37
C LYS A 191 3.59 6.19 -6.29
N TRP A 192 3.66 7.36 -5.67
CA TRP A 192 4.06 8.60 -6.29
C TRP A 192 5.38 9.07 -5.64
N SER A 193 6.26 9.61 -6.46
CA SER A 193 7.49 10.26 -6.03
C SER A 193 7.54 11.62 -6.71
N ALA A 194 7.78 12.66 -5.94
CA ALA A 194 7.91 14.00 -6.46
C ALA A 194 9.08 14.10 -7.45
N PRO A 195 9.00 15.00 -8.43
CA PRO A 195 10.18 15.38 -9.20
C PRO A 195 11.27 15.87 -8.25
N ASP A 196 12.54 15.54 -8.54
CA ASP A 196 13.66 16.18 -7.87
C ASP A 196 13.65 17.68 -8.26
N ALA A 197 13.62 18.58 -7.28
CA ALA A 197 13.73 20.04 -7.50
C ALA A 197 15.09 20.46 -8.09
#